data_AF-A0AAW3TQT2-F1
#
_entry.id   AF-A0AAW3TQT2-F1
#
_cell.length_a   1.000
_cell.length_b   1.000
_cell.length_c   1.000
_cell.angle_alpha   90.00
_cell.angle_beta   90.00
_cell.angle_gamma   90.00
#
_symmetry.space_group_name_H-M   'P 1'
#
loop_
_entity.id
_entity.type
_entity.pdbx_description
1 polymer ?
#
loop_
_entity_poly.entity_id
_entity_poly.type
_entity_poly.pdbx_seq_one_letter_code
_entity_poly.pdbx_strand_id
1 'polypeptide(L)' 'MPAPDFAMEIAELERGLGSGVARIESEGESITYRGVKDITSALSYFQQRAAAVPAGVARSASTYAAYDPD' A
#
# COMPACT_ATOMS: atom_id res chain seq x y z
N MET A 1 -8.85 -11.74 5.74
CA MET A 1 -8.27 -10.55 6.41
C MET A 1 -8.66 -9.34 5.59
N PRO A 2 -9.15 -8.24 6.20
CA PRO A 2 -9.30 -6.98 5.47
C PRO A 2 -7.93 -6.57 4.92
N ALA A 3 -7.91 -5.91 3.77
CA ALA A 3 -6.68 -5.37 3.21
C ALA A 3 -5.99 -4.49 4.26
N PRO A 4 -4.66 -4.42 4.31
CA PRO A 4 -3.99 -3.36 5.06
C PRO A 4 -4.49 -2.02 4.52
N ASP A 5 -5.34 -1.37 5.30
CA ASP A 5 -5.92 -0.07 4.97
C ASP A 5 -4.84 0.99 5.19
N PHE A 6 -3.96 1.13 4.19
CA PHE A 6 -3.03 2.28 4.09
C PHE A 6 -3.79 3.60 3.82
N ALA A 7 -5.12 3.62 3.95
CA ALA A 7 -5.99 4.75 3.71
C ALA A 7 -5.69 5.92 4.66
N MET A 8 -5.26 5.62 5.89
CA MET A 8 -4.90 6.65 6.87
C MET A 8 -3.59 7.35 6.45
N GLU A 9 -2.59 6.57 6.06
CA GLU A 9 -1.30 7.08 5.56
C GLU A 9 -1.49 7.86 4.26
N ILE A 10 -2.32 7.39 3.33
CA ILE A 10 -2.62 8.11 2.09
C ILE A 10 -3.26 9.48 2.40
N ALA A 11 -4.25 9.52 3.30
CA ALA A 11 -4.90 10.78 3.68
C ALA A 11 -3.95 11.77 4.35
N GLU A 12 -3.01 11.30 5.17
CA GLU A 12 -1.98 12.13 5.77
C GLU A 12 -0.98 12.68 4.73
N LEU A 13 -0.58 11.86 3.75
CA LEU A 13 0.25 12.30 2.63
C LEU A 13 -0.48 13.34 1.77
N GLU A 14 -1.76 13.15 1.47
CA GLU A 14 -2.58 14.12 0.72
C GLU A 14 -2.71 15.46 1.45
N ARG A 15 -2.87 15.44 2.78
CA ARG A 15 -2.84 16.67 3.59
C ARG A 15 -1.46 17.34 3.55
N GLY A 16 -0.40 16.54 3.59
CA GLY A 16 0.96 17.06 3.52
C GLY A 16 1.36 17.59 2.15
N LEU A 17 0.74 17.12 1.06
CA LEU A 17 0.95 17.63 -0.30
C LEU A 17 0.63 19.13 -0.41
N GLY A 18 -0.41 19.60 0.28
CA GLY A 18 -0.75 21.02 0.34
C GLY A 18 0.19 21.88 1.19
N SER A 19 0.86 21.25 2.17
CA SER A 19 1.78 21.92 3.11
C SER A 19 3.26 21.82 2.68
N GLY A 20 3.58 20.86 1.80
CA GLY A 20 4.95 20.48 1.46
C GLY A 20 5.65 19.64 2.54
N VAL A 21 4.94 19.24 3.61
CA VAL A 21 5.44 18.36 4.67
C VAL A 21 4.32 17.41 5.10
N ALA A 22 4.58 16.11 5.11
CA ALA A 22 3.68 15.08 5.61
C ALA A 22 4.34 14.30 6.74
N ARG A 23 3.58 13.95 7.78
CA ARG A 23 3.99 12.97 8.79
C ARG A 23 3.07 11.78 8.64
N ILE A 24 3.65 10.59 8.72
CA ILE A 24 2.96 9.31 8.61
C ILE A 24 3.34 8.47 9.81
N GLU A 25 2.35 7.92 10.49
CA GLU A 25 2.56 6.92 11.53
C GLU A 25 2.25 5.54 10.96
N SER A 26 3.30 4.74 10.75
CA SER A 26 3.19 3.38 10.18
C SER A 26 3.91 2.39 11.08
N GLU A 27 3.24 1.31 11.47
CA GLU A 27 3.80 0.22 12.28
C GLU A 27 4.55 0.68 13.57
N GLY A 28 4.11 1.79 14.17
CA GLY A 28 4.74 2.36 15.37
C GLY A 28 5.95 3.25 15.11
N GLU A 29 6.27 3.53 13.84
CA GLU A 29 7.28 4.49 13.43
C GLU A 29 6.63 5.74 12.80
N SER A 30 7.05 6.92 13.27
CA SER A 30 6.63 8.19 12.68
C SER A 30 7.64 8.64 11.62
N ILE A 31 7.29 8.46 10.35
CA ILE A 31 8.09 8.91 9.21
C ILE A 31 7.64 10.33 8.83
N THR A 32 8.59 11.26 8.63
CA THR A 32 8.28 12.63 8.20
C THR A 32 8.88 12.89 6.82
N TYR A 33 8.02 13.09 5.84
CA TYR A 33 8.37 13.46 4.47
C TYR A 33 8.40 14.97 4.32
N ARG A 34 9.48 15.51 3.76
CA ARG A 34 9.66 16.95 3.50
C ARG A 34 9.88 17.17 2.02
N GLY A 35 9.00 17.95 1.42
CA GLY A 35 8.99 18.25 -0.01
C GLY A 35 7.91 17.47 -0.75
N VAL A 36 7.27 18.13 -1.71
CA VAL A 36 6.20 17.57 -2.54
C VAL A 36 6.65 16.26 -3.18
N LYS A 37 7.87 16.20 -3.72
CA LYS A 37 8.41 15.02 -4.42
C LYS A 37 8.48 13.76 -3.53
N ASP A 38 8.94 13.91 -2.29
CA ASP A 38 9.02 12.81 -1.33
C ASP A 38 7.63 12.32 -0.94
N ILE A 39 6.70 13.26 -0.73
CA ILE A 39 5.31 12.95 -0.40
C ILE A 39 4.61 12.22 -1.56
N THR A 40 4.78 12.67 -2.81
CA THR A 40 4.21 11.98 -3.99
C THR A 40 4.81 10.59 -4.18
N SER A 41 6.12 10.44 -3.93
CA SER A 41 6.81 9.14 -4.03
C SER A 41 6.30 8.16 -2.97
N ALA A 42 6.12 8.61 -1.73
CA ALA A 42 5.51 7.83 -0.66
C ALA A 42 4.06 7.46 -0.99
N LEU A 43 3.28 8.39 -1.53
CA LEU A 43 1.87 8.17 -1.86
C LEU A 43 1.73 7.10 -2.95
N SER A 44 2.59 7.15 -3.97
CA SER A 44 2.64 6.13 -5.01
C SER A 44 3.07 4.75 -4.45
N TYR A 45 3.97 4.72 -3.46
CA TYR A 45 4.39 3.49 -2.78
C TYR A 45 3.25 2.83 -1.99
N PHE A 46 2.53 3.61 -1.18
CA PHE A 46 1.41 3.10 -0.39
C PHE A 46 0.24 2.66 -1.30
N GLN A 47 -0.05 3.41 -2.37
CA GLN A 47 -1.03 3.00 -3.38
C GLN A 47 -0.64 1.69 -4.07
N GLN A 48 0.64 1.56 -4.46
CA GLN A 48 1.13 0.31 -5.05
C GLN A 48 1.04 -0.85 -4.07
N ARG A 49 1.34 -0.66 -2.78
CA ARG A 49 1.17 -1.73 -1.77
C ARG A 49 -0.30 -2.07 -1.53
N ALA A 50 -1.18 -1.08 -1.46
CA ALA A 50 -2.62 -1.29 -1.35
C ALA A 50 -3.17 -2.09 -2.54
N ALA A 51 -2.67 -1.83 -3.75
CA ALA A 51 -3.04 -2.55 -4.97
C ALA A 51 -2.30 -3.89 -5.16
N ALA A 52 -1.08 -4.02 -4.63
CA ALA A 52 -0.23 -5.20 -4.76
C ALA A 52 -0.54 -6.29 -3.72
N VAL A 53 -1.46 -6.06 -2.78
CA VAL A 53 -2.10 -7.18 -2.08
C VAL A 53 -2.98 -7.89 -3.10
N PRO A 54 -2.58 -9.06 -3.62
CA PRO A 54 -3.50 -9.82 -4.43
C PRO A 54 -4.68 -10.19 -3.53
N ALA A 55 -5.90 -10.04 -4.05
CA ALA A 55 -7.05 -10.81 -3.61
C ALA A 55 -6.80 -12.32 -3.84
N GLY A 56 -5.79 -12.87 -3.16
CA GLY A 56 -5.06 -14.07 -3.59
C GLY A 56 -4.38 -14.86 -2.48
N VAL A 57 -4.64 -14.55 -1.21
CA VAL A 57 -4.58 -15.55 -0.12
C VAL A 57 -5.99 -15.94 0.31
N ALA A 58 -6.85 -16.07 -0.69
CA ALA A 58 -7.78 -17.18 -0.81
C ALA A 58 -7.48 -17.88 -2.15
N ARG A 59 -6.21 -18.24 -2.39
CA ARG A 59 -5.99 -19.45 -3.18
C ARG A 59 -6.47 -20.58 -2.30
N SER A 60 -7.75 -20.92 -2.44
CA SER A 60 -8.31 -22.20 -2.08
C SER A 60 -7.25 -23.27 -2.32
N ALA A 61 -7.16 -24.22 -1.40
CA ALA A 61 -6.44 -25.47 -1.56
C ALA A 61 -7.01 -26.27 -2.75
N SER A 62 -6.73 -25.78 -3.95
CA SER A 62 -7.12 -26.35 -5.22
C SER A 62 -5.95 -26.04 -6.15
N THR A 63 -4.80 -26.62 -5.81
CA THR A 63 -3.82 -27.04 -6.81
C THR A 63 -4.63 -27.64 -7.94
N TYR A 64 -4.74 -26.87 -9.01
CA TYR A 64 -5.49 -27.17 -10.20
C TYR A 64 -5.04 -28.56 -10.67
N ALA A 65 -5.94 -29.51 -10.52
CA ALA A 65 -5.88 -30.76 -11.24
C ALA A 65 -5.76 -30.46 -12.75
N ALA A 66 -5.02 -31.32 -13.46
CA ALA A 66 -4.91 -31.40 -14.91
C ALA A 66 -4.11 -30.27 -15.61
N TYR A 67 -2.79 -30.48 -15.72
CA TYR A 67 -2.13 -30.32 -17.00
C TYR A 67 -1.61 -31.71 -17.41
N ASP A 68 -2.44 -32.43 -18.15
CA ASP A 68 -2.09 -33.61 -18.92
C ASP A 68 -1.80 -33.15 -20.34
N PRO A 69 -0.55 -33.31 -20.80
CA PRO A 69 -0.31 -33.48 -22.22
C PRO A 69 0.33 -34.87 -22.45
N ASP A 70 -0.48 -35.75 -23.04
CA ASP A 70 -0.10 -36.98 -23.77
C ASP A 70 -0.14 -38.30 -22.97
#